data_AF-A0A961Y3Q7-F1
#
_entry.id   AF-A0A961Y3Q7-F1
#
_cell.length_a   1.000
_cell.length_b   1.000
_cell.length_c   1.000
_cell.angle_alpha   90.00
_cell.angle_beta   90.00
_cell.angle_gamma   90.00
#
_symmetry.space_group_name_H-M   'P 1'
#
loop_
_entity.id
_entity.type
_entity.pdbx_description
1 polymer ?
#
loop_
_entity_poly.entity_id
_entity_poly.type
_entity_poly.pdbx_seq_one_letter_code
_entity_poly.pdbx_strand_id
1 'polypeptide(L)'
;NMGGIPTNFWGEVLTSKNGNPDTVVPGLMAVGEAACVSVHGANRLGSNSLIDLVVFGRAAGLRCAEVIERDAKPRDLPADAGSLAVDRLDRFRNA
;
A
#
# COMPACT_ATOMS: atom_id res chain seq x y z
N ASN A 1 11.82 6.09 4.95
CA ASN A 1 11.85 6.77 3.63
C ASN A 1 10.64 7.69 3.56
N MET A 2 10.71 8.88 2.96
CA MET A 2 9.56 9.79 2.86
C MET A 2 8.72 9.56 1.60
N GLY A 3 9.28 8.87 0.61
CA GLY A 3 8.53 8.31 -0.51
C GLY A 3 7.96 6.93 -0.18
N GLY A 4 7.12 6.40 -1.06
CA GLY A 4 6.43 5.12 -0.89
C GLY A 4 5.33 4.96 -1.92
N ILE A 5 4.47 3.97 -1.70
CA ILE A 5 3.27 3.75 -2.52
C ILE A 5 2.30 4.91 -2.25
N PRO A 6 1.89 5.70 -3.26
CA PRO A 6 0.99 6.82 -3.05
C PRO A 6 -0.38 6.33 -2.58
N THR A 7 -0.91 6.96 -1.53
CA THR A 7 -2.20 6.59 -0.94
C THR A 7 -3.01 7.84 -0.59
N ASN A 8 -4.33 7.71 -0.57
CA ASN A 8 -5.15 8.72 0.11
C ASN A 8 -5.05 8.58 1.64
N PHE A 9 -5.74 9.45 2.38
CA PHE A 9 -5.71 9.44 3.85
C PHE A 9 -6.38 8.21 4.50
N TRP A 10 -7.09 7.41 3.71
CA TRP A 10 -7.64 6.12 4.14
C TRP A 10 -6.69 4.95 3.92
N GLY A 11 -5.54 5.16 3.25
CA GLY A 11 -4.58 4.11 2.91
C GLY A 11 -4.88 3.38 1.61
N GLU A 12 -5.89 3.79 0.84
CA GLU A 12 -6.19 3.24 -0.48
C GLU A 12 -5.11 3.69 -1.47
N VAL A 13 -4.54 2.74 -2.24
CA VAL A 13 -3.47 3.04 -3.19
C VAL A 13 -4.00 3.86 -4.37
N LEU A 14 -3.21 4.84 -4.80
CA LEU A 14 -3.51 5.71 -5.93
C LEU A 14 -2.64 5.35 -7.15
N THR A 15 -3.19 5.58 -8.33
CA THR A 15 -2.48 5.44 -9.60
C THR A 15 -2.93 6.51 -10.59
N SER A 16 -2.07 6.77 -11.59
CA SER A 16 -2.43 7.66 -12.68
C SER A 16 -3.25 6.93 -13.72
N LYS A 17 -4.48 7.40 -13.98
CA LYS A 17 -5.35 6.89 -15.03
C LYS A 17 -6.00 8.05 -15.76
N ASN A 18 -5.86 8.08 -17.09
CA ASN A 18 -6.46 9.11 -17.96
C ASN A 18 -6.14 10.56 -17.52
N GLY A 19 -4.93 10.80 -17.04
CA GLY A 19 -4.50 12.12 -16.56
C GLY A 19 -4.91 12.47 -15.13
N ASN A 20 -5.70 11.63 -14.46
CA ASN A 20 -5.99 11.78 -13.03
C ASN A 20 -4.97 10.97 -12.20
N PRO A 21 -4.06 11.62 -11.44
CA PRO A 21 -3.07 10.94 -10.59
C PRO A 21 -3.68 10.27 -9.34
N ASP A 22 -4.93 10.62 -8.98
CA ASP A 22 -5.58 10.21 -7.73
C ASP A 22 -6.63 9.12 -7.97
N THR A 23 -6.41 8.25 -8.97
CA THR A 23 -7.33 7.15 -9.23
C THR A 23 -7.06 6.00 -8.26
N VAL A 24 -8.05 5.63 -7.46
CA VAL A 24 -7.94 4.50 -6.52
C VAL A 24 -7.71 3.18 -7.27
N VAL A 25 -6.78 2.36 -6.77
CA VAL A 25 -6.58 0.97 -7.15
C VAL A 25 -7.46 0.09 -6.24
N PRO A 26 -8.57 -0.47 -6.76
CA PRO A 26 -9.52 -1.19 -5.90
C PRO A 26 -8.88 -2.41 -5.25
N GLY A 27 -9.09 -2.57 -3.94
CA GLY A 27 -8.60 -3.71 -3.16
C GLY A 27 -7.11 -3.70 -2.85
N LEU A 28 -6.39 -2.61 -3.14
CA LEU A 28 -4.99 -2.45 -2.78
C LEU A 28 -4.82 -1.29 -1.78
N MET A 29 -4.20 -1.60 -0.64
CA MET A 29 -3.97 -0.66 0.46
C MET A 29 -2.48 -0.65 0.79
N ALA A 30 -1.95 0.49 1.23
CA ALA A 30 -0.60 0.59 1.79
C ALA A 30 -0.64 1.44 3.06
N VAL A 31 0.16 1.06 4.06
CA VAL A 31 0.25 1.75 5.36
C VAL A 31 1.70 1.79 5.86
N GLY A 32 1.99 2.72 6.77
CA GLY A 32 3.30 2.84 7.40
C GLY A 32 4.39 3.34 6.44
N GLU A 33 5.64 2.95 6.70
CA GLU A 33 6.80 3.43 5.92
C GLU A 33 6.77 3.00 4.44
N ALA A 34 5.99 1.98 4.09
CA ALA A 34 5.77 1.59 2.70
C ALA A 34 4.82 2.54 1.95
N ALA A 35 3.99 3.29 2.68
CA ALA A 35 3.00 4.20 2.12
C ALA A 35 3.52 5.64 2.04
N CYS A 36 2.96 6.39 1.10
CA CYS A 36 3.10 7.81 0.97
C CYS A 36 1.70 8.43 0.98
N VAL A 37 1.10 8.52 2.18
CA VAL A 37 0.00 9.48 2.45
C VAL A 37 0.53 10.92 2.39
N SER A 38 1.86 11.07 2.59
CA SER A 38 2.64 12.31 2.60
C SER A 38 2.38 13.26 3.78
N VAL A 39 2.08 12.73 4.97
CA VAL A 39 2.11 13.54 6.21
C VAL A 39 3.52 14.04 6.56
N HIS A 40 4.55 13.47 5.93
CA HIS A 40 5.96 13.83 6.15
C HIS A 40 6.54 14.72 5.05
N GLY A 41 5.82 14.96 3.94
CA GLY A 41 6.31 15.75 2.80
C GLY A 41 7.74 15.38 2.39
N ALA A 42 8.61 16.37 2.23
CA ALA A 42 10.02 16.18 1.91
C ALA A 42 10.92 15.89 3.13
N ASN A 43 10.45 16.14 4.35
CA ASN A 43 11.24 15.98 5.56
C ASN A 43 10.36 15.56 6.74
N ARG A 44 10.57 14.34 7.21
CA ARG A 44 9.85 13.80 8.37
C ARG A 44 10.35 14.43 9.67
N LEU A 45 9.44 15.00 10.46
CA LEU A 45 9.74 15.43 11.83
C LEU A 45 10.01 14.22 12.74
N GLY A 46 10.96 14.35 13.67
CA GLY A 46 11.31 13.32 14.64
C GLY A 46 10.09 12.80 15.42
N SER A 47 10.08 11.50 15.75
CA SER A 47 9.02 10.80 16.48
C SER A 47 7.65 10.63 15.77
N ASN A 48 7.48 11.11 14.53
CA ASN A 48 6.20 10.99 13.80
C ASN A 48 5.98 9.66 13.03
N SER A 49 6.83 8.64 13.19
CA SER A 49 6.68 7.35 12.45
C SER A 49 5.80 6.38 13.20
N LEU A 50 5.90 6.35 14.53
CA LEU A 50 5.08 5.45 15.33
C LEU A 50 3.60 5.88 15.30
N ILE A 51 3.35 7.20 15.27
CA ILE A 51 1.98 7.72 15.14
C ILE A 51 1.39 7.43 13.75
N ASP A 52 2.20 7.47 12.70
CA ASP A 52 1.81 7.12 11.33
C ASP A 52 1.31 5.66 11.26
N LEU A 53 2.10 4.72 11.82
CA LEU A 53 1.74 3.30 11.85
C LEU A 53 0.39 3.04 12.53
N VAL A 54 0.14 3.63 13.71
CA VAL A 54 -1.10 3.33 14.47
C VAL A 54 -2.32 4.06 13.93
N VAL A 55 -2.17 5.31 13.47
CA VAL A 55 -3.30 6.11 12.96
C VAL A 55 -3.72 5.61 11.59
N PHE A 56 -2.80 5.53 10.63
CA PHE A 56 -3.14 5.13 9.27
C PHE A 56 -3.39 3.62 9.16
N GLY A 57 -2.73 2.80 9.98
CA GLY A 57 -3.09 1.38 10.12
C GLY A 57 -4.54 1.19 10.57
N ARG A 58 -4.99 1.97 11.57
CA ARG A 58 -6.39 1.92 12.04
C ARG A 58 -7.36 2.48 11.01
N ALA A 59 -7.03 3.60 10.35
CA ALA A 59 -7.87 4.19 9.32
C ALA A 59 -8.09 3.22 8.15
N ALA A 60 -7.01 2.56 7.69
CA ALA A 60 -7.08 1.52 6.67
C ALA A 60 -7.95 0.33 7.09
N GLY A 61 -7.81 -0.13 8.34
CA GLY A 61 -8.64 -1.22 8.87
C GLY A 61 -10.14 -0.88 8.90
N LEU A 62 -10.49 0.33 9.34
CA LEU A 62 -11.89 0.81 9.31
C LEU A 62 -12.41 0.94 7.88
N ARG A 63 -11.60 1.49 6.97
CA ARG A 63 -11.96 1.63 5.57
C ARG A 63 -12.19 0.28 4.90
N CYS A 64 -11.29 -0.68 5.11
CA CYS A 64 -11.46 -2.06 4.64
C CYS A 64 -12.80 -2.66 5.07
N ALA A 65 -13.22 -2.42 6.31
CA ALA A 65 -14.50 -2.93 6.81
C ALA A 65 -15.72 -2.30 6.12
N GLU A 66 -15.59 -1.11 5.53
CA GLU A 66 -16.64 -0.44 4.74
C GLU A 66 -16.66 -0.89 3.28
N VAL A 67 -15.50 -1.14 2.69
CA VAL A 67 -15.37 -1.36 1.23
C VAL A 67 -15.27 -2.82 0.81
N ILE A 68 -14.93 -3.72 1.75
CA ILE A 68 -14.82 -5.16 1.47
C ILE A 68 -16.15 -5.84 1.82
N GLU A 69 -16.69 -6.58 0.85
CA GLU A 69 -17.77 -7.53 1.11
C GLU A 69 -17.23 -8.72 1.92
N ARG A 70 -17.76 -8.91 3.14
CA ARG A 70 -17.26 -9.90 4.10
C ARG A 70 -17.21 -11.33 3.56
N ASP A 71 -18.18 -11.70 2.75
CA ASP A 71 -18.35 -13.05 2.23
C ASP A 71 -17.89 -13.20 0.77
N ALA A 72 -17.20 -12.19 0.23
CA ALA A 72 -16.69 -12.26 -1.13
C ALA A 72 -15.64 -13.37 -1.26
N LYS A 73 -15.81 -14.22 -2.28
CA LYS A 73 -14.81 -15.24 -2.61
C LYS A 73 -13.53 -14.54 -3.08
N PRO A 74 -12.35 -14.89 -2.55
CA PRO A 74 -11.08 -14.42 -3.09
C PRO A 74 -10.96 -14.79 -4.57
N ARG A 75 -10.36 -13.90 -5.37
CA ARG A 75 -10.04 -14.22 -6.76
C ARG A 75 -9.01 -15.34 -6.81
N ASP A 76 -9.21 -16.27 -7.73
CA ASP A 76 -8.22 -17.31 -7.99
C ASP A 76 -6.91 -16.66 -8.44
N LEU A 77 -5.81 -17.12 -7.85
CA LEU A 77 -4.48 -16.64 -8.19
C LEU A 77 -3.94 -17.46 -9.38
N PRO A 78 -3.13 -16.85 -10.26
CA PRO A 78 -2.33 -17.60 -11.23
C PRO A 78 -1.49 -18.68 -10.53
N ALA A 79 -1.27 -19.81 -11.20
CA ALA A 79 -0.50 -20.93 -10.65
C ALA A 79 0.95 -20.56 -10.30
N ASP A 80 1.49 -19.55 -10.97
CA ASP A 80 2.85 -19.03 -10.83
C ASP A 80 2.90 -17.71 -10.03
N ALA A 81 1.82 -17.34 -9.33
CA ALA A 81 1.77 -16.11 -8.55
C ALA A 81 2.95 -16.03 -7.55
N GLY A 82 3.76 -14.99 -7.69
CA GLY A 82 4.93 -14.74 -6.83
C GLY A 82 6.25 -15.33 -7.33
N SER A 83 6.25 -16.19 -8.36
CA SER A 83 7.46 -16.78 -8.96
C SER A 83 8.48 -15.71 -9.36
N LEU A 84 8.03 -14.67 -10.07
CA LEU A 84 8.87 -13.53 -10.46
C LEU A 84 9.60 -12.85 -9.29
N ALA A 85 8.97 -12.76 -8.12
CA ALA A 85 9.58 -12.15 -6.94
C ALA A 85 10.69 -13.05 -6.37
N VAL A 86 10.44 -14.35 -6.33
CA VAL A 86 11.42 -15.38 -5.91
C VAL A 86 12.60 -15.42 -6.88
N ASP A 87 12.34 -15.47 -8.18
CA ASP A 87 13.38 -15.50 -9.22
C ASP A 87 14.31 -14.28 -9.14
N ARG A 88 13.74 -13.09 -8.89
CA ARG A 88 14.52 -11.86 -8.71
C ARG A 88 15.40 -11.93 -7.47
N LEU A 89 14.90 -12.48 -6.37
CA LEU A 89 15.69 -12.66 -5.15
C LEU A 89 16.82 -13.67 -5.37
N ASP A 90 16.51 -14.82 -5.97
CA ASP A 90 17.48 -15.90 -6.21
C ASP A 90 18.58 -15.48 -7.18
N ARG A 91 18.27 -14.63 -8.17
CA ARG A 91 19.26 -14.01 -9.04
C ARG A 91 20.34 -13.26 -8.25
N PHE A 92 19.97 -12.53 -7.20
CA PHE A 92 20.94 -11.77 -6.38
C PHE A 92 21.59 -12.62 -5.30
N ARG A 93 20.86 -13.60 -4.74
CA ARG A 93 21.36 -14.49 -3.69
C ARG A 93 22.48 -15.40 -4.18
N ASN A 94 22.42 -15.80 -5.44
CA ASN A 94 23.37 -16.72 -6.07
C ASN A 94 24.24 -16.04 -7.15
N ALA A 95 24.35 -14.71 -7.12
CA ALA A 95 25.19 -13.93 -8.03
C ALA A 95 26.68 -14.04 -7.72
#